data_AF-A0A946J4X0-F1
#
_entry.id   AF-A0A946J4X0-F1
#
_cell.length_a   1.000
_cell.length_b   1.000
_cell.length_c   1.000
_cell.angle_alpha   90.00
_cell.angle_beta   90.00
_cell.angle_gamma   90.00
#
_symmetry.space_group_name_H-M   'P 1'
#
loop_
_entity.id
_entity.type
_entity.pdbx_description
1 polymer ?
#
loop_
_entity_poly.entity_id
_entity_poly.type
_entity_poly.pdbx_seq_one_letter_code
_entity_poly.pdbx_strand_id
1 'polypeptide(L)' 'MVKNHHLAKSISDVAWGRLLILLQYKAESAGTVVELVDPKYTSQDCYNCGERVKKTLATRIHKCTC' A
#
# COMPACT_ATOMS: atom_id res chain seq x y z
N MET A 1 16.80 0.50 -4.04
CA MET A 1 16.88 -0.80 -4.74
C MET A 1 15.76 -1.71 -4.24
N VAL A 2 14.98 -2.32 -5.14
CA VAL A 2 13.88 -3.21 -4.74
C VAL A 2 14.44 -4.46 -4.07
N LYS A 3 14.00 -4.74 -2.83
CA LYS A 3 14.59 -5.80 -1.98
C LYS A 3 14.18 -7.22 -2.38
N ASN A 4 13.02 -7.38 -3.01
CA ASN A 4 12.51 -8.69 -3.40
C ASN A 4 12.86 -8.98 -4.86
N HIS A 5 13.91 -9.77 -5.09
CA HIS A 5 14.39 -10.11 -6.43
C HIS A 5 13.35 -10.84 -7.29
N HIS A 6 12.49 -11.67 -6.69
CA HIS A 6 11.45 -12.41 -7.43
C HIS A 6 10.31 -11.49 -7.92
N LEU A 7 10.09 -10.35 -7.25
CA LEU A 7 9.02 -9.41 -7.58
C LEU A 7 9.53 -8.07 -8.12
N ALA A 8 10.85 -7.91 -8.27
CA ALA A 8 11.47 -6.63 -8.62
C ALA A 8 10.93 -6.06 -9.93
N LYS A 9 10.78 -6.92 -10.95
CA LYS A 9 10.19 -6.54 -12.24
C LYS A 9 8.76 -6.04 -12.07
N SER A 10 7.88 -6.88 -11.53
CA SER A 10 6.46 -6.52 -11.34
C SER A 10 6.26 -5.28 -10.47
N ILE A 11 7.08 -5.08 -9.43
CA ILE A 11 7.03 -3.87 -8.60
C ILE A 11 7.43 -2.63 -9.40
N SER A 12 8.42 -2.75 -10.28
CA SER A 12 8.91 -1.63 -11.10
C SER A 12 7.93 -1.27 -12.22
N ASP A 13 7.28 -2.27 -12.82
CA ASP A 13 6.33 -2.11 -13.93
C ASP A 13 5.05 -1.35 -13.52
N VAL A 14 4.70 -1.33 -12.23
CA VAL A 14 3.46 -0.69 -11.74
C VAL A 14 3.57 0.84 -11.62
N ALA A 15 4.79 1.41 -11.69
CA ALA A 15 5.01 2.86 -11.73
C ALA A 15 4.34 3.67 -10.60
N TRP A 16 4.41 3.19 -9.34
CA TRP A 16 3.79 3.84 -8.17
C TRP A 16 4.07 5.35 -8.03
N GLY A 17 5.30 5.79 -8.35
CA GLY A 17 5.64 7.22 -8.31
C GLY A 17 4.83 8.06 -9.30
N ARG A 18 4.55 7.52 -10.49
CA ARG A 18 3.72 8.20 -11.48
C ARG A 18 2.27 8.29 -11.02
N LEU A 19 1.75 7.24 -10.38
CA LEU A 19 0.41 7.25 -9.80
C LEU A 19 0.27 8.37 -8.76
N LEU A 20 1.24 8.52 -7.86
CA LEU A 20 1.22 9.59 -6.84
C LEU A 20 1.20 10.99 -7.47
N ILE A 21 1.98 11.22 -8.53
CA ILE A 21 1.98 12.50 -9.25
C ILE A 21 0.60 12.80 -9.85
N LEU A 22 -0.01 11.80 -10.49
CA LEU A 22 -1.33 11.95 -11.11
C LEU A 22 -2.43 12.21 -10.06
N LEU A 23 -2.37 11.54 -8.91
CA LEU A 23 -3.31 11.76 -7.80
C LEU A 23 -3.17 13.18 -7.24
N GLN A 24 -1.96 13.64 -6.98
CA GLN A 24 -1.73 15.01 -6.48
C GLN A 24 -2.25 16.06 -7.45
N TYR A 25 -1.91 15.93 -8.74
CA TYR A 25 -2.41 16.81 -9.79
C TYR A 25 -3.95 16.86 -9.83
N LYS A 26 -4.62 15.70 -9.73
CA LYS A 26 -6.08 15.66 -9.75
C LYS A 26 -6.73 16.17 -8.48
N ALA A 27 -6.10 15.94 -7.32
CA ALA A 27 -6.55 16.47 -6.05
C ALA A 27 -6.51 18.00 -6.05
N GLU A 28 -5.38 18.59 -6.49
CA GLU A 28 -5.22 20.04 -6.64
C GLU A 28 -6.30 20.62 -7.56
N SER A 29 -6.53 20.00 -8.72
CA SER A 29 -7.58 20.41 -9.66
C SER A 29 -8.99 20.34 -9.08
N ALA A 30 -9.23 19.50 -8.06
CA ALA A 30 -10.51 19.35 -7.38
C ALA A 30 -10.60 20.14 -6.06
N GLY A 31 -9.57 20.91 -5.71
CA GLY A 31 -9.50 21.64 -4.44
C GLY A 31 -9.37 20.73 -3.21
N THR A 32 -8.84 19.52 -3.37
CA THR A 32 -8.56 18.56 -2.28
C THR A 32 -7.07 18.21 -2.22
N VAL A 33 -6.67 17.40 -1.24
CA VAL A 33 -5.27 17.04 -0.98
C VAL A 33 -5.05 15.54 -0.98
N VAL A 34 -3.83 15.12 -1.28
CA VAL A 34 -3.36 13.74 -1.14
C VAL A 34 -2.35 13.69 0.01
N GLU A 35 -2.69 12.98 1.08
CA GLU A 35 -1.77 12.76 2.20
C GLU A 35 -1.02 11.44 2.02
N LEU A 36 0.31 11.50 2.14
CA LEU A 36 1.17 10.32 2.13
C LEU A 36 1.35 9.81 3.55
N VAL A 37 1.07 8.53 3.77
CA VAL A 37 1.18 7.85 5.07
C VAL A 37 2.23 6.73 5.00
N ASP A 38 2.73 6.30 6.15
CA ASP A 38 3.61 5.13 6.23
C ASP A 38 2.84 3.86 5.79
N PRO A 39 3.22 3.19 4.68
CA PRO A 39 2.50 2.02 4.19
C PRO A 39 2.77 0.76 5.02
N LYS A 40 3.70 0.79 5.97
CA LYS A 40 4.19 -0.38 6.68
C LYS A 40 3.05 -1.08 7.44
N TYR A 41 2.95 -2.39 7.24
CA TYR A 41 1.99 -3.29 7.92
C TYR A 41 0.50 -2.99 7.73
N THR A 42 0.11 -2.04 6.87
CA THR A 42 -1.29 -1.70 6.56
C THR A 42 -2.17 -2.89 6.12
N SER A 43 -1.58 -3.95 5.55
CA SER A 43 -2.30 -5.18 5.17
C SER A 43 -2.35 -6.26 6.26
N GLN A 44 -1.57 -6.10 7.33
CA GLN A 44 -1.41 -7.07 8.43
C GLN A 44 -2.05 -6.57 9.72
N ASP A 45 -1.96 -5.28 10.01
CA ASP A 45 -2.53 -4.67 11.20
C ASP A 45 -4.04 -4.57 11.04
N CYS A 46 -4.78 -5.06 12.04
CA CYS A 46 -6.24 -5.01 12.02
C CYS A 46 -6.72 -3.57 12.25
N TYR A 47 -7.60 -3.07 11.39
CA TYR A 47 -8.17 -1.72 11.54
C TYR A 47 -9.00 -1.56 12.83
N ASN A 48 -9.57 -2.66 13.33
CA ASN A 48 -10.45 -2.66 14.51
C ASN A 48 -9.66 -2.78 15.82
N CYS A 49 -8.80 -3.80 15.94
CA CYS A 49 -8.12 -4.12 17.19
C CYS A 49 -6.62 -3.78 17.21
N GLY A 50 -6.03 -3.39 16.08
CA GLY A 50 -4.59 -3.09 15.97
C GLY A 50 -3.67 -4.31 15.99
N GLU A 51 -4.18 -5.52 16.22
CA GLU A 51 -3.38 -6.73 16.27
C GLU A 51 -2.74 -7.04 14.91
N ARG A 52 -1.47 -7.47 14.94
CA ARG A 52 -0.72 -7.79 13.71
C ARG A 52 -0.93 -9.24 13.32
N VAL A 53 -1.79 -9.46 12.33
CA VAL A 53 -1.96 -10.78 11.72
C VAL A 53 -0.91 -10.98 10.62
N LYS A 54 0.15 -11.75 10.93
CA LYS A 54 1.19 -12.08 9.94
C LYS A 54 0.63 -12.86 8.77
N LYS A 55 1.03 -12.47 7.55
CA LYS A 55 0.53 -13.06 6.30
C LYS A 55 1.65 -13.30 5.31
N THR A 56 1.49 -14.33 4.50
CA THR A 56 2.30 -14.50 3.29
C THR A 56 1.72 -13.68 2.15
N LEU A 57 2.49 -13.48 1.08
CA LEU A 57 2.00 -12.81 -0.13
C LEU A 57 0.89 -13.58 -0.84
N ALA A 58 0.65 -14.86 -0.51
CA ALA A 58 -0.45 -15.64 -1.06
C ALA A 58 -1.78 -15.41 -0.30
N THR A 59 -1.72 -14.95 0.95
CA THR A 59 -2.91 -14.71 1.77
C THR A 59 -3.63 -13.44 1.30
N ARG A 60 -4.78 -13.59 0.64
CA ARG A 60 -5.58 -12.47 0.11
C ARG A 60 -6.69 -11.97 1.03
N ILE A 61 -7.09 -12.77 2.01
CA ILE A 61 -8.20 -12.45 2.92
C ILE A 61 -7.64 -12.15 4.32
N HIS A 62 -8.02 -11.02 4.91
CA HIS A 62 -7.71 -10.69 6.31
C HIS A 62 -8.68 -11.45 7.22
N LYS A 63 -8.14 -12.28 8.13
CA LYS A 63 -8.92 -12.95 9.18
C LYS A 63 -8.31 -12.54 10.53
N CYS A 64 -9.09 -11.81 11.32
CA CYS A 64 -8.77 -11.48 12.71
C CYS A 64 -9.83 -12.12 13.60
N THR A 65 -9.50 -12.36 14.87
CA THR A 65 -10.39 -12.98 15.86
C THR A 65 -11.23 -11.95 16.64
N CYS A 66 -10.99 -10.65 16.44
CA CYS A 66 -11.74 -9.57 17.07
C CYS A 66 -13.11 -9.33 16.43
#